data_AF-A0A2V2DQ87-F1
#
_entry.id   AF-A0A2V2DQ87-F1
#
_cell.length_a   1.000
_cell.length_b   1.000
_cell.length_c   1.000
_cell.angle_alpha   90.00
_cell.angle_beta   90.00
_cell.angle_gamma   90.00
#
_symmetry.space_group_name_H-M   'P 1'
#
loop_
_entity.id
_entity.type
_entity.pdbx_description
1 polymer ?
#
loop_
_entity_poly.entity_id
_entity_poly.type
_entity_poly.pdbx_seq_one_letter_code
_entity_poly.pdbx_strand_id
1 'polypeptide(L)'
;TLCCTMENQQEADRRLPALLALPALHKEIICEPLLSDIHFHGRLAPCIEGLTAGGESGSDARPCDFSWILHLREQCREAGVPFHFKQTGARLIKDGRLYRIQRRHQHLQAKKANLDL
;
A
#
# COMPACT_ATOMS: atom_id res chain seq x y z
N THR A 1 5.49 13.30 11.92
CA THR A 1 4.81 12.05 11.52
C THR A 1 5.80 10.91 11.55
N LEU A 2 5.43 9.77 12.14
CA LEU A 2 6.19 8.51 12.03
C LEU A 2 5.59 7.67 10.91
N CYS A 3 6.42 7.26 9.95
CA CYS A 3 6.01 6.39 8.87
C CYS A 3 6.61 5.00 9.09
N CYS A 4 5.83 3.94 8.87
CA CYS A 4 6.33 2.57 8.94
C CYS A 4 5.98 1.81 7.67
N THR A 5 6.99 1.25 7.02
CA THR A 5 6.78 0.39 5.87
C THR A 5 6.23 -0.97 6.33
N MET A 6 5.29 -1.53 5.58
CA MET A 6 4.75 -2.87 5.78
C MET A 6 4.57 -3.53 4.41
N GLU A 7 5.60 -4.21 3.93
CA GLU A 7 5.67 -4.73 2.56
C GLU A 7 4.86 -6.02 2.35
N ASN A 8 4.50 -6.73 3.42
CA ASN A 8 3.74 -7.99 3.39
C ASN A 8 3.03 -8.23 4.75
N GLN A 9 2.22 -9.29 4.83
CA GLN A 9 1.45 -9.63 6.05
C GLN A 9 2.34 -9.84 7.28
N GLN A 10 3.47 -10.53 7.14
CA GLN A 10 4.39 -10.80 8.25
C GLN A 10 4.92 -9.50 8.87
N GLU A 11 5.33 -8.55 8.03
CA GLU A 11 5.81 -7.26 8.51
C GLU A 11 4.69 -6.37 9.03
N ALA A 12 3.48 -6.45 8.47
CA ALA A 12 2.31 -5.77 9.03
C ALA A 12 2.00 -6.26 10.45
N ASP A 13 1.95 -7.58 10.66
CA ASP A 13 1.69 -8.18 11.97
C ASP A 13 2.79 -7.85 12.99
N ARG A 14 4.04 -7.77 12.54
CA ARG A 14 5.18 -7.41 13.40
C ARG A 14 5.21 -5.92 13.74
N ARG A 15 5.00 -5.04 12.76
CA ARG A 15 5.29 -3.60 12.86
C ARG A 15 4.07 -2.79 13.29
N LEU A 16 2.84 -3.20 12.95
CA LEU A 16 1.64 -2.44 13.31
C LEU A 16 1.47 -2.30 14.84
N PRO A 17 1.58 -3.37 15.66
CA PRO A 17 1.44 -3.23 17.11
C PRO A 17 2.51 -2.30 17.69
N ALA A 18 3.75 -2.41 17.20
CA ALA A 18 4.84 -1.54 17.62
C ALA A 18 4.59 -0.08 17.24
N LEU A 19 4.14 0.19 16.01
CA LEU A 19 3.78 1.53 15.55
C LEU A 19 2.70 2.13 16.43
N LEU A 20 1.62 1.38 16.71
CA LEU A 20 0.49 1.84 17.53
C LEU A 20 0.89 2.14 18.99
N ALA A 21 1.84 1.39 19.54
CA ALA A 21 2.35 1.58 20.91
C ALA A 21 3.22 2.85 21.08
N LEU A 22 3.75 3.41 19.99
CA LEU A 22 4.61 4.60 20.07
C LEU A 22 3.78 5.86 20.41
N PRO A 23 4.30 6.75 21.29
CA PRO A 23 3.60 7.97 21.72
C PRO A 23 3.63 9.09 20.67
N ALA A 24 3.78 8.76 19.39
CA ALA A 24 3.70 9.73 18.30
C ALA A 24 2.24 10.06 17.96
N LEU A 25 1.92 11.35 17.86
CA LEU A 25 0.57 11.82 17.52
C LEU A 25 0.19 11.53 16.06
N HIS A 26 1.17 11.63 15.16
CA HIS A 26 0.97 11.53 13.71
C HIS A 26 1.66 10.27 13.18
N LYS A 27 0.90 9.34 12.60
CA LYS A 27 1.41 8.05 12.11
C LYS A 27 0.89 7.76 10.70
N GLU A 28 1.74 7.18 9.87
CA GLU A 28 1.39 6.74 8.52
C GLU A 28 1.91 5.32 8.25
N ILE A 29 1.19 4.60 7.41
CA ILE A 29 1.55 3.26 6.96
C ILE A 29 1.96 3.32 5.49
N ILE A 30 3.09 2.72 5.16
CA ILE A 30 3.60 2.64 3.79
C ILE A 30 3.64 1.18 3.34
N CYS A 31 2.70 0.77 2.51
CA CYS A 31 2.67 -0.53 1.87
C CYS A 31 3.41 -0.48 0.52
N GLU A 32 4.71 -0.14 0.56
CA GLU A 32 5.57 -0.08 -0.64
C GLU A 32 7.00 -0.61 -0.38
N PRO A 33 7.56 -1.46 -1.26
CA PRO A 33 6.84 -2.17 -2.31
C PRO A 33 5.81 -3.13 -1.69
N LEU A 34 4.61 -3.21 -2.27
CA LEU A 34 3.60 -4.18 -1.87
C LEU A 34 3.94 -5.54 -2.47
N LEU A 35 4.29 -6.51 -1.63
CA LEU A 35 4.81 -7.82 -2.03
C LEU A 35 3.82 -8.97 -1.84
N SER A 36 2.76 -8.74 -1.07
CA SER A 36 1.65 -9.66 -0.87
C SER A 36 0.39 -8.89 -0.52
N ASP A 37 -0.74 -9.59 -0.49
CA ASP A 37 -1.93 -9.05 0.18
C ASP A 37 -1.64 -8.79 1.67
N ILE A 38 -2.33 -7.82 2.25
CA ILE A 38 -2.20 -7.43 3.67
C ILE A 38 -3.60 -7.19 4.24
N HIS A 39 -3.90 -7.90 5.32
CA HIS A 39 -5.10 -7.74 6.13
C HIS A 39 -4.74 -7.11 7.47
N PHE A 40 -5.25 -5.91 7.72
CA PHE A 40 -5.12 -5.19 8.98
C PHE A 40 -6.11 -5.66 10.04
N HIS A 41 -7.13 -6.45 9.66
CA HIS A 41 -8.11 -7.04 10.59
C HIS A 41 -8.81 -5.98 11.46
N GLY A 42 -9.18 -4.84 10.87
CA GLY A 42 -9.82 -3.72 11.58
C GLY A 42 -8.89 -2.94 12.53
N ARG A 43 -7.57 -3.17 12.48
CA ARG A 43 -6.58 -2.50 13.35
C ARG A 43 -6.02 -1.19 12.78
N LEU A 44 -6.64 -0.66 11.72
CA LEU A 44 -6.36 0.71 11.25
C LEU A 44 -6.99 1.71 12.23
N ALA A 45 -6.23 2.06 13.27
CA ALA A 45 -6.69 2.92 14.35
C ALA A 45 -6.83 4.40 13.91
N PRO A 46 -7.65 5.21 14.61
CA PRO A 46 -7.83 6.63 14.29
C PRO A 46 -6.55 7.49 14.32
N CYS A 47 -5.47 7.01 14.94
CA CYS A 47 -4.18 7.69 14.95
C CYS A 47 -3.33 7.44 13.69
N ILE A 48 -3.81 6.59 12.77
CA ILE A 48 -3.22 6.41 11.44
C ILE A 48 -3.86 7.45 10.50
N GLU A 49 -3.06 8.40 10.06
CA GLU A 49 -3.50 9.55 9.25
C GLU A 49 -3.49 9.24 7.75
N GLY A 50 -2.88 8.13 7.34
CA GLY A 50 -2.88 7.72 5.95
C GLY A 50 -2.19 6.39 5.71
N LEU A 51 -2.57 5.77 4.60
CA LEU A 51 -1.94 4.58 4.05
C LEU A 51 -1.56 4.82 2.59
N THR A 52 -0.27 4.68 2.27
CA THR A 52 0.23 4.73 0.90
C THR A 52 0.54 3.33 0.41
N ALA A 53 0.08 2.97 -0.80
CA ALA A 53 0.41 1.69 -1.43
C ALA A 53 1.11 1.88 -2.77
N GLY A 54 2.02 0.97 -3.11
CA GLY A 54 2.69 0.99 -4.41
C GLY A 54 3.50 -0.25 -4.72
N GLY A 55 3.60 -0.58 -6.01
CA GLY A 55 4.44 -1.68 -6.50
C GLY A 55 5.94 -1.33 -6.58
N GLU A 56 6.78 -2.35 -6.73
CA GLU A 56 8.23 -2.19 -6.81
C GLU A 56 8.68 -1.61 -8.16
N SER A 57 9.64 -0.67 -8.14
CA SER A 57 10.27 -0.12 -9.35
C SER A 57 11.57 -0.88 -9.68
N GLY A 58 12.04 -0.81 -10.92
CA GLY A 58 13.33 -1.39 -11.35
C GLY A 58 13.18 -2.57 -12.32
N SER A 59 14.31 -3.05 -12.86
CA SER A 59 14.38 -4.20 -13.79
C SER A 59 13.91 -5.50 -13.14
N ASP A 60 14.28 -5.67 -11.88
CA ASP A 60 14.09 -6.89 -11.08
C ASP A 60 12.88 -6.81 -10.15
N ALA A 61 12.00 -5.83 -10.39
CA ALA A 61 10.79 -5.62 -9.62
C ALA A 61 9.96 -6.90 -9.50
N ARG A 62 9.54 -7.20 -8.28
CA ARG A 62 8.57 -8.25 -7.99
C ARG A 62 7.18 -7.85 -8.47
N PRO A 63 6.37 -8.81 -8.97
CA PRO A 63 5.00 -8.52 -9.37
C PRO A 63 4.16 -8.00 -8.19
N CYS A 64 3.40 -6.94 -8.42
CA CYS A 64 2.37 -6.43 -7.52
C CYS A 64 1.01 -6.76 -8.13
N ASP A 65 0.13 -7.43 -7.38
CA ASP A 65 -1.24 -7.69 -7.81
C ASP A 65 -2.14 -6.48 -7.52
N PHE A 66 -2.89 -6.05 -8.52
CA PHE A 66 -3.83 -4.94 -8.41
C PHE A 66 -4.96 -5.24 -7.40
N SER A 67 -5.32 -6.51 -7.21
CA SER A 67 -6.32 -6.91 -6.19
C SER A 67 -5.87 -6.57 -4.77
N TRP A 68 -4.57 -6.67 -4.45
CA TRP A 68 -4.02 -6.28 -3.15
C TRP A 68 -4.18 -4.78 -2.90
N ILE A 69 -4.00 -3.95 -3.93
CA ILE A 69 -4.22 -2.50 -3.85
C ILE A 69 -5.69 -2.19 -3.56
N LEU A 70 -6.61 -2.89 -4.21
CA LEU A 70 -8.05 -2.72 -3.98
C LEU A 70 -8.45 -3.17 -2.57
N HIS A 71 -7.91 -4.28 -2.08
CA HIS A 71 -8.14 -4.75 -0.72
C HIS A 71 -7.64 -3.76 0.34
N LEU A 72 -6.46 -3.16 0.15
CA LEU A 72 -5.94 -2.13 1.05
C LEU A 72 -6.82 -0.88 1.04
N ARG A 73 -7.22 -0.41 -0.15
CA ARG A 73 -8.13 0.73 -0.28
C ARG A 73 -9.44 0.48 0.45
N GLU A 74 -10.00 -0.71 0.33
CA GLU A 74 -11.27 -1.05 0.95
C GLU A 74 -11.18 -1.05 2.48
N GLN A 75 -10.12 -1.62 3.05
CA GLN A 75 -9.86 -1.56 4.49
C GLN A 75 -9.69 -0.10 4.98
N CYS A 76 -9.05 0.76 4.18
CA CYS A 76 -8.91 2.17 4.50
C CYS A 76 -10.26 2.90 4.46
N ARG A 77 -11.10 2.60 3.46
CA ARG A 77 -12.47 3.12 3.32
C ARG A 77 -13.33 2.76 4.53
N GLU A 78 -13.27 1.50 4.98
CA GLU A 78 -14.01 1.01 6.14
C GLU A 78 -13.54 1.68 7.44
N ALA A 79 -12.23 1.96 7.57
CA ALA A 79 -11.64 2.60 8.75
C ALA A 79 -11.71 4.14 8.72
N GLY A 80 -12.11 4.76 7.60
CA GLY A 80 -12.05 6.21 7.42
C GLY A 80 -10.63 6.77 7.36
N VAL A 81 -9.66 5.96 6.92
CA VAL A 81 -8.25 6.36 6.78
C VAL A 81 -7.99 6.79 5.32
N PRO A 82 -7.33 7.95 5.09
CA PRO A 82 -6.92 8.36 3.75
C PRO A 82 -6.05 7.30 3.06
N PHE A 83 -6.29 7.08 1.78
CA PHE A 83 -5.56 6.09 0.98
C PHE A 83 -4.93 6.75 -0.24
N HIS A 84 -3.67 6.42 -0.53
CA HIS A 84 -2.98 6.90 -1.72
C HIS A 84 -2.35 5.76 -2.51
N PHE A 85 -2.78 5.59 -3.78
CA PHE A 85 -2.13 4.67 -4.70
C PHE A 85 -1.02 5.40 -5.48
N LYS A 86 0.20 5.33 -4.95
CA LYS A 86 1.33 6.15 -5.41
C LYS A 86 1.89 5.74 -6.76
N GLN A 87 2.12 4.43 -6.97
CA GLN A 87 2.66 3.90 -8.22
C GLN A 87 2.30 2.43 -8.44
N THR A 88 2.20 2.05 -9.71
CA THR A 88 1.92 0.67 -10.12
C THR A 88 3.11 -0.30 -9.96
N GLY A 89 4.33 0.22 -9.90
CA GLY A 89 5.55 -0.58 -10.03
C GLY A 89 5.82 -1.03 -11.48
N ALA A 90 6.95 -1.69 -11.71
CA ALA A 90 7.36 -2.12 -13.05
C ALA A 90 6.62 -3.38 -13.53
N ARG A 91 6.10 -4.21 -12.62
CA ARG A 91 5.39 -5.45 -12.90
C ARG A 91 4.05 -5.45 -12.17
N LEU A 92 2.97 -5.13 -12.86
CA LEU A 92 1.62 -5.10 -12.30
C LEU A 92 0.82 -6.29 -12.84
N ILE A 93 0.24 -7.10 -11.96
CA ILE A 93 -0.74 -8.13 -12.34
C ILE A 93 -2.12 -7.53 -12.19
N LYS A 94 -2.94 -7.61 -13.24
CA LYS A 94 -4.34 -7.18 -13.22
C LYS A 94 -5.17 -8.14 -14.06
N ASP A 95 -6.25 -8.65 -13.48
CA ASP A 95 -7.17 -9.61 -14.13
C ASP A 95 -6.42 -10.84 -14.68
N GLY A 96 -5.44 -11.36 -13.91
CA GLY A 96 -4.60 -12.50 -14.30
C GLY A 96 -3.52 -12.19 -15.35
N ARG A 97 -3.43 -10.95 -15.85
CA ARG A 97 -2.44 -10.53 -16.85
C ARG A 97 -1.32 -9.72 -16.23
N LEU A 98 -0.08 -10.08 -16.57
CA LEU A 98 1.11 -9.30 -16.21
C LEU A 98 1.34 -8.15 -17.20
N TYR A 99 1.43 -6.93 -16.67
CA TYR A 99 1.78 -5.71 -17.39
C TYR A 99 3.18 -5.25 -16.98
N ARG A 100 4.02 -4.97 -17.98
CA ARG A 100 5.34 -4.35 -17.77
C ARG A 100 5.23 -2.84 -18.00
N ILE A 101 5.38 -2.06 -16.95
CA ILE A 101 5.13 -0.61 -16.98
C ILE A 101 6.46 0.14 -16.86
N GLN A 102 6.81 0.89 -17.91
CA GLN A 102 8.00 1.74 -17.91
C GLN A 102 7.93 2.78 -16.78
N ARG A 103 9.08 3.07 -16.15
CA ARG A 103 9.18 3.97 -14.98
C ARG A 103 8.43 5.29 -15.13
N ARG A 104 8.56 5.94 -16.29
CA ARG A 104 7.87 7.22 -16.61
C ARG A 104 6.34 7.15 -16.57
N HIS A 105 5.75 5.95 -16.68
CA HIS A 105 4.30 5.75 -16.65
C HIS A 105 3.78 5.25 -15.30
N GLN A 106 4.63 4.85 -14.35
CA GLN A 106 4.18 4.11 -13.15
C GLN A 106 3.25 4.94 -12.25
N HIS A 107 3.63 6.18 -11.97
CA HIS A 107 2.80 7.14 -11.21
C HIS A 107 1.58 7.60 -12.00
N LEU A 108 1.75 7.88 -13.30
CA LEU A 108 0.66 8.32 -14.16
C LEU A 108 -0.45 7.27 -14.27
N GLN A 109 -0.09 5.99 -14.39
CA GLN A 109 -1.07 4.90 -14.44
C GLN A 109 -1.75 4.67 -13.10
N ALA A 110 -1.03 4.81 -11.97
CA ALA A 110 -1.64 4.73 -10.65
C ALA A 110 -2.66 5.85 -10.43
N LYS A 111 -2.30 7.10 -10.77
CA LYS A 111 -3.21 8.24 -10.72
C LYS A 111 -4.45 8.05 -11.60
N LYS A 112 -4.29 7.48 -12.80
CA LYS A 112 -5.41 7.17 -13.71
C LYS A 112 -6.36 6.10 -13.16
N ALA A 113 -5.93 5.27 -12.22
CA ALA A 113 -6.80 4.31 -11.56
C ALA A 113 -7.81 4.99 -10.59
N ASN A 114 -7.58 6.25 -10.22
CA ASN A 114 -8.48 7.07 -9.41
C ASN A 114 -8.94 6.36 -8.12
N LEU A 115 -7.96 5.83 -7.37
CA LEU A 115 -8.20 5.01 -6.18
C LEU A 115 -8.08 5.78 -4.86
N ASP A 116 -7.49 6.98 -4.88
CA ASP A 116 -7.27 7.78 -3.68
C ASP A 116 -8.60 8.10 -2.96
N LEU A 117 -8.57 8.09 -1.62
CA LEU A 117 -9.71 8.35 -0.73
C LEU A 117 -9.52 9.66 0.03
#